data_AF-A0A3U7QCI1-F1
#
_entry.id   AF-A0A3U7QCI1-F1
#
_cell.length_a   1.000
_cell.length_b   1.000
_cell.length_c   1.000
_cell.angle_alpha   90.00
_cell.angle_beta   90.00
_cell.angle_gamma   90.00
#
_symmetry.space_group_name_H-M   'P 1'
#
loop_
_entity.id
_entity.type
_entity.pdbx_description
1 polymer ?
#
loop_
_entity_poly.entity_id
_entity_poly.type
_entity_poly.pdbx_seq_one_letter_code
_entity_poly.pdbx_strand_id
1 'polypeptide(L)'
;MQRANLIKLIHVARRKLALDDETYRSVLSGAVPGKKSCRDMKVGELEAVLKIMERKGFKREKSLRPSQPKAAPIVTDKIRVIWKIMHRQGFITDGSDKSLNGFVRRITRLKNGGEGVASLEWLRGDQASTVLESLKRWHMRCMREKLPAKGYGLSYERTCEQYRKHSY
;
A
#
# COMPACT_ATOMS: atom_id res chain seq x y z
N MET A 1 10.05 10.60 -15.54
CA MET A 1 10.70 9.28 -15.27
C MET A 1 12.17 9.39 -15.64
N GLN A 2 13.12 8.91 -14.82
CA GLN A 2 14.55 9.04 -15.18
C GLN A 2 14.94 8.04 -16.29
N ARG A 3 15.79 8.46 -17.23
CA ARG A 3 16.24 7.65 -18.39
C ARG A 3 16.76 6.27 -17.98
N ALA A 4 17.57 6.19 -16.93
CA ALA A 4 18.12 4.94 -16.42
C ALA A 4 17.03 3.94 -16.00
N ASN A 5 15.92 4.43 -15.45
CA ASN A 5 14.80 3.58 -15.04
C ASN A 5 14.04 3.03 -16.26
N LEU A 6 13.90 3.81 -17.34
CA LEU A 6 13.28 3.35 -18.59
C LEU A 6 14.10 2.23 -19.24
N ILE A 7 15.43 2.38 -19.30
CA ILE A 7 16.32 1.34 -19.83
C ILE A 7 16.19 0.05 -19.02
N LYS A 8 16.22 0.15 -17.68
CA LYS A 8 16.01 -1.01 -16.80
C LYS A 8 14.68 -1.69 -17.07
N LEU A 9 13.60 -0.94 -17.23
CA LEU A 9 12.27 -1.49 -17.53
C LEU A 9 12.21 -2.18 -18.90
N ILE A 10 12.85 -1.62 -19.93
CA ILE A 10 12.93 -2.25 -21.25
C ILE A 10 13.65 -3.60 -21.17
N HIS A 11 14.76 -3.69 -20.42
CA HIS A 11 15.44 -4.97 -20.21
C HIS A 11 14.61 -5.96 -19.39
N VAL A 12 13.82 -5.50 -18.42
CA VAL A 12 12.85 -6.35 -17.71
C VAL A 12 11.77 -6.84 -18.66
N ALA A 13 11.20 -5.95 -19.48
CA ALA A 13 10.18 -6.28 -20.47
C ALA A 13 10.69 -7.31 -21.49
N ARG A 14 11.93 -7.14 -21.96
CA ARG A 14 12.60 -8.10 -22.84
C ARG A 14 12.63 -9.50 -22.23
N ARG A 15 13.05 -9.61 -20.96
CA ARG A 15 13.08 -10.90 -20.25
C ARG A 15 11.68 -11.48 -20.03
N LYS A 16 10.71 -10.66 -19.65
CA LYS A 16 9.32 -11.11 -19.39
C LYS A 16 8.59 -11.55 -20.65
N LEU A 17 8.90 -10.96 -21.79
CA LEU A 17 8.36 -11.34 -23.09
C LEU A 17 9.19 -12.44 -23.78
N ALA A 18 10.23 -12.97 -23.12
CA ALA A 18 11.14 -13.98 -23.66
C ALA A 18 11.68 -13.62 -25.06
N LEU A 19 11.99 -12.34 -25.30
CA LEU A 19 12.50 -11.90 -26.60
C LEU A 19 13.99 -12.25 -26.72
N ASP A 20 14.30 -13.01 -27.76
CA ASP A 20 15.67 -13.22 -28.21
C ASP A 20 16.31 -11.90 -28.70
N ASP A 21 17.61 -11.97 -28.93
CA ASP A 21 18.45 -10.81 -29.25
C ASP A 21 18.08 -10.16 -30.60
N GLU A 22 17.64 -10.94 -31.58
CA GLU A 22 17.22 -10.48 -32.90
C GLU A 22 15.84 -9.84 -32.85
N THR A 23 14.87 -10.53 -32.25
CA THR A 23 13.51 -9.99 -32.05
C THR A 23 13.53 -8.72 -31.22
N TYR A 24 14.37 -8.65 -30.19
CA TYR A 24 14.55 -7.44 -29.39
C TYR A 24 15.09 -6.27 -30.22
N ARG A 25 16.10 -6.48 -31.07
CA ARG A 25 16.61 -5.44 -31.98
C ARG A 25 15.54 -4.98 -32.97
N SER A 26 14.73 -5.90 -33.50
CA SER A 26 13.60 -5.57 -34.37
C SER A 26 12.57 -4.68 -33.66
N VAL A 27 12.26 -4.95 -32.38
CA VAL A 27 11.38 -4.08 -31.57
C VAL A 27 11.98 -2.68 -31.40
N LEU A 28 13.28 -2.57 -31.14
CA LEU A 28 13.96 -1.28 -31.01
C LEU A 28 13.95 -0.49 -32.31
N SER A 29 14.26 -1.16 -33.43
CA SER A 29 14.29 -0.53 -34.76
C SER A 29 12.90 -0.19 -35.27
N GLY A 30 11.86 -0.96 -34.90
CA GLY A 30 10.47 -0.66 -35.20
C GLY A 30 9.91 0.51 -34.38
N ALA A 31 10.45 0.75 -33.18
CA ALA A 31 10.11 1.93 -32.39
C ALA A 31 10.82 3.19 -32.89
N VAL A 32 12.10 3.04 -33.26
CA VAL A 32 12.96 4.14 -33.71
C VAL A 32 13.84 3.64 -34.86
N PRO A 33 13.56 4.06 -36.10
CA PRO A 33 14.33 3.64 -37.27
C PRO A 33 15.83 3.87 -37.08
N GLY A 34 16.63 2.87 -37.44
CA GLY A 34 18.10 2.92 -37.38
C GLY A 34 18.73 2.68 -36.00
N LYS A 35 17.94 2.64 -34.90
CA LYS A 35 18.49 2.38 -33.56
C LYS A 35 18.32 0.93 -33.15
N LYS A 36 19.42 0.34 -32.66
CA LYS A 36 19.48 -1.06 -32.18
C LYS A 36 19.85 -1.17 -30.70
N SER A 37 20.03 -0.04 -30.00
CA SER A 37 20.48 0.01 -28.62
C SER A 37 19.75 1.11 -27.85
N CYS A 38 19.32 0.80 -26.63
CA CYS A 38 18.75 1.78 -25.71
C CYS A 38 19.75 2.86 -25.29
N ARG A 39 21.06 2.61 -25.42
CA ARG A 39 22.11 3.59 -25.10
C ARG A 39 22.08 4.80 -26.03
N ASP A 40 21.60 4.62 -27.26
CA ASP A 40 21.55 5.68 -28.28
C ASP A 40 20.18 6.37 -28.33
N MET A 41 19.27 5.97 -27.43
CA MET A 41 17.90 6.48 -27.37
C MET A 41 17.71 7.59 -26.31
N LYS A 42 16.93 8.60 -26.69
CA LYS A 42 16.43 9.68 -25.84
C LYS A 42 15.24 9.19 -25.00
N VAL A 43 14.84 9.97 -24.00
CA VAL A 43 13.74 9.60 -23.07
C VAL A 43 12.43 9.30 -23.82
N GLY A 44 12.01 10.16 -24.75
CA GLY A 44 10.78 9.94 -25.52
C GLY A 44 10.82 8.71 -26.43
N GLU A 45 12.00 8.39 -26.97
CA GLU A 45 12.23 7.19 -27.77
C GLU A 45 12.14 5.91 -26.92
N LEU A 46 12.69 5.93 -25.72
CA LEU A 46 12.58 4.81 -24.76
C LEU A 46 11.12 4.59 -24.31
N GLU A 47 10.34 5.65 -24.17
CA GLU A 47 8.91 5.55 -23.88
C GLU A 47 8.12 4.95 -25.05
N ALA A 48 8.47 5.29 -26.30
CA ALA A 48 7.88 4.68 -27.48
C ALA A 48 8.16 3.18 -27.56
N VAL A 49 9.40 2.75 -27.27
CA VAL A 49 9.77 1.32 -27.17
C VAL A 49 8.90 0.62 -26.12
N LEU A 50 8.79 1.18 -24.91
CA LEU A 50 7.96 0.60 -23.85
C LEU A 50 6.51 0.45 -24.28
N LYS A 51 5.95 1.45 -24.98
CA LYS A 51 4.56 1.39 -25.48
C LYS A 51 4.35 0.24 -26.46
N ILE A 52 5.34 -0.06 -27.31
CA ILE A 52 5.29 -1.22 -28.21
C ILE A 52 5.36 -2.52 -27.40
N MET A 53 6.26 -2.60 -26.41
CA MET A 53 6.35 -3.79 -25.55
C MET A 53 5.05 -4.01 -24.77
N GLU A 54 4.39 -2.94 -24.34
CA GLU A 54 3.07 -3.02 -23.67
C GLU A 54 1.98 -3.58 -24.57
N ARG A 55 1.93 -3.13 -25.84
CA ARG A 55 1.04 -3.71 -26.86
C ARG A 55 1.32 -5.20 -27.12
N LYS A 56 2.59 -5.62 -26.99
CA LYS A 56 3.01 -7.02 -27.10
C LYS A 56 2.77 -7.83 -25.83
N GLY A 57 2.13 -7.26 -24.80
CA GLY A 57 1.72 -7.97 -23.59
C GLY A 57 2.55 -7.66 -22.35
N PHE A 58 3.55 -6.78 -22.42
CA PHE A 58 4.26 -6.33 -21.22
C PHE A 58 3.33 -5.46 -20.37
N LYS A 59 3.01 -5.91 -19.16
CA LYS A 59 2.28 -5.06 -18.20
C LYS A 59 3.28 -4.45 -17.24
N ARG A 60 3.32 -3.12 -17.14
CA ARG A 60 4.08 -2.43 -16.09
C ARG A 60 3.49 -2.85 -14.75
N GLU A 61 4.24 -3.64 -14.01
CA GLU A 61 3.95 -3.83 -12.59
C GLU A 61 4.10 -2.47 -11.93
N LYS A 62 2.97 -1.88 -11.51
CA LYS A 62 3.02 -0.83 -10.50
C LYS A 62 3.72 -1.47 -9.32
N SER A 63 4.90 -0.97 -8.96
CA SER A 63 5.61 -1.41 -7.76
C SER A 63 4.74 -1.04 -6.55
N LEU A 64 3.80 -1.91 -6.23
CA LEU A 64 3.44 -2.17 -4.86
C LEU A 64 4.71 -2.81 -4.32
N ARG A 65 5.51 -2.03 -3.59
CA ARG A 65 6.76 -2.47 -2.97
C ARG A 65 6.59 -3.92 -2.51
N PRO A 66 7.41 -4.89 -2.96
CA PRO A 66 7.34 -6.23 -2.44
C PRO A 66 7.59 -6.11 -0.94
N SER A 67 6.55 -6.34 -0.14
CA SER A 67 6.74 -6.54 1.29
C SER A 67 7.67 -7.75 1.39
N GLN A 68 8.85 -7.54 1.98
CA GLN A 68 9.70 -8.66 2.42
C GLN A 68 8.84 -9.72 3.11
N PRO A 69 9.21 -11.02 3.04
CA PRO A 69 8.47 -12.08 3.71
C PRO A 69 8.20 -11.65 5.15
N LYS A 70 6.93 -11.35 5.44
CA LYS A 70 6.59 -10.65 6.67
C LYS A 70 6.86 -11.59 7.82
N ALA A 71 7.82 -11.23 8.68
CA ALA A 71 7.79 -11.64 10.07
C ALA A 71 6.35 -11.47 10.60
N ALA A 72 5.96 -12.27 11.61
CA ALA A 72 4.61 -12.22 12.19
C ALA A 72 4.11 -10.77 12.31
N PRO A 73 2.87 -10.45 11.88
CA PRO A 73 2.43 -9.06 11.74
C PRO A 73 2.68 -8.28 13.03
N ILE A 74 3.60 -7.31 12.96
CA ILE A 74 3.92 -6.42 14.08
C ILE A 74 2.62 -5.68 14.46
N VAL A 75 2.41 -5.40 15.74
CA VAL A 75 1.20 -4.71 16.24
C VAL A 75 0.85 -3.44 15.43
N THR A 76 1.86 -2.74 14.91
CA THR A 76 1.74 -1.59 14.00
C THR A 76 1.03 -1.91 12.68
N ASP A 77 1.27 -3.08 12.08
CA ASP A 77 0.57 -3.54 10.88
C ASP A 77 -0.93 -3.73 11.14
N LYS A 78 -1.29 -4.30 12.29
CA LYS A 78 -2.70 -4.45 12.69
C LYS A 78 -3.38 -3.08 12.84
N ILE A 79 -2.68 -2.11 13.43
CA ILE A 79 -3.17 -0.73 13.56
C ILE A 79 -3.45 -0.12 12.18
N ARG A 80 -2.51 -0.24 11.23
CA ARG A 80 -2.68 0.26 9.84
C ARG A 80 -3.88 -0.37 9.15
N VAL A 81 -4.06 -1.69 9.32
CA VAL A 81 -5.17 -2.43 8.71
C VAL A 81 -6.51 -1.95 9.26
N ILE A 82 -6.65 -1.83 10.59
CA ILE A 82 -7.91 -1.37 11.21
C ILE A 82 -8.22 0.07 10.77
N TRP A 83 -7.23 0.96 10.72
CA TRP A 83 -7.42 2.34 10.25
C TRP A 83 -8.03 2.39 8.84
N LYS A 84 -7.46 1.62 7.91
CA LYS A 84 -7.97 1.52 6.53
C LYS A 84 -9.37 0.92 6.45
N ILE A 85 -9.68 -0.05 7.30
CA ILE A 85 -11.02 -0.65 7.39
C ILE A 85 -12.03 0.40 7.86
N MET A 86 -11.72 1.15 8.93
CA MET A 86 -12.59 2.21 9.43
C MET A 86 -12.86 3.28 8.37
N HIS A 87 -11.86 3.65 7.57
CA HIS A 87 -12.05 4.58 6.46
C HIS A 87 -13.00 4.02 5.39
N ARG A 88 -12.82 2.75 5.00
CA ARG A 88 -13.70 2.08 4.03
C ARG A 88 -15.14 1.95 4.53
N GLN A 89 -15.34 1.80 5.84
CA GLN A 89 -16.67 1.78 6.47
C GLN A 89 -17.27 3.17 6.69
N GLY A 90 -16.54 4.23 6.32
CA GLY A 90 -16.97 5.63 6.47
C GLY A 90 -16.96 6.14 7.91
N PHE A 91 -16.26 5.48 8.84
CA PHE A 91 -16.14 5.94 10.23
C PHE A 91 -15.12 7.06 10.42
N ILE A 92 -14.17 7.17 9.48
CA ILE A 92 -13.18 8.24 9.45
C ILE A 92 -13.12 8.81 8.03
N THR A 93 -12.85 10.11 7.94
CA THR A 93 -12.82 10.85 6.67
C THR A 93 -11.48 10.74 5.94
N ASP A 94 -10.37 10.56 6.67
CA ASP A 94 -9.03 10.42 6.10
C ASP A 94 -8.38 9.09 6.53
N GLY A 95 -8.10 8.23 5.55
CA GLY A 95 -7.41 6.95 5.73
C GLY A 95 -5.89 7.01 5.56
N SER A 96 -5.31 8.21 5.43
CA SER A 96 -3.88 8.42 5.17
C SER A 96 -2.99 8.07 6.37
N ASP A 97 -1.71 7.78 6.10
CA ASP A 97 -0.72 7.58 7.15
C ASP A 97 -0.48 8.84 8.00
N LYS A 98 -0.70 10.04 7.43
CA LYS A 98 -0.59 11.31 8.14
C LYS A 98 -1.66 11.44 9.23
N SER A 99 -2.91 11.15 8.91
CA SER A 99 -4.00 11.16 9.89
C SER A 99 -3.81 10.09 10.97
N LEU A 100 -3.35 8.90 10.58
CA LEU A 100 -3.02 7.83 11.51
C LEU A 100 -1.92 8.25 12.50
N ASN A 101 -0.86 8.90 12.03
CA ASN A 101 0.21 9.43 12.90
C ASN A 101 -0.32 10.50 13.86
N GLY A 102 -1.27 11.34 13.44
CA GLY A 102 -1.97 12.28 14.31
C GLY A 102 -2.74 11.58 15.43
N PHE A 103 -3.44 10.50 15.11
CA PHE A 103 -4.12 9.65 16.09
C PHE A 103 -3.12 9.02 17.08
N VAL A 104 -2.04 8.42 16.58
CA VAL A 104 -0.98 7.81 17.40
C VAL A 104 -0.40 8.82 18.38
N ARG A 105 -0.04 10.01 17.90
CA ARG A 105 0.48 11.09 18.74
C ARG A 105 -0.51 11.46 19.84
N ARG A 106 -1.79 11.61 19.52
CA ARG A 106 -2.83 11.94 20.51
C ARG A 106 -2.96 10.88 21.60
N ILE A 107 -2.99 9.59 21.23
CA ILE A 107 -3.14 8.50 22.20
C ILE A 107 -1.91 8.36 23.10
N THR A 108 -0.72 8.48 22.54
CA THR A 108 0.54 8.31 23.29
C THR A 108 0.91 9.53 24.13
N ARG A 109 0.41 10.73 23.80
CA ARG A 109 0.64 11.98 24.56
C ARG A 109 0.36 11.82 26.05
N LEU A 110 -0.74 11.14 26.39
CA LEU A 110 -1.21 10.97 27.76
C LEU A 110 -0.29 10.07 28.59
N LYS A 111 0.43 9.13 27.96
CA LYS A 111 1.33 8.20 28.66
C LYS A 111 2.76 8.72 28.77
N ASN A 112 3.18 9.62 27.89
CA ASN A 112 4.57 10.10 27.80
C ASN A 112 4.77 11.47 28.46
N GLY A 113 3.90 11.89 29.39
CA GLY A 113 4.09 13.15 30.12
C GLY A 113 3.96 14.43 29.29
N GLY A 114 3.38 14.37 28.09
CA GLY A 114 3.07 15.56 27.28
C GLY A 114 3.46 15.48 25.80
N GLU A 115 4.42 14.64 25.43
CA GLU A 115 4.86 14.50 24.03
C GLU A 115 4.52 13.12 23.43
N GLY A 116 3.63 13.12 22.44
CA GLY A 116 3.19 11.90 21.77
C GLY A 116 4.16 11.44 20.69
N VAL A 117 4.21 10.13 20.45
CA VAL A 117 5.04 9.53 19.39
C VAL A 117 4.57 10.03 18.02
N ALA A 118 5.49 10.63 17.26
CA ALA A 118 5.15 11.32 16.02
C ALA A 118 4.80 10.39 14.85
N SER A 119 5.24 9.13 14.89
CA SER A 119 5.06 8.17 13.80
C SER A 119 4.72 6.78 14.35
N LEU A 120 3.78 6.09 13.69
CA LEU A 120 3.44 4.70 14.00
C LEU A 120 4.67 3.78 13.98
N GLU A 121 5.62 4.02 13.06
CA GLU A 121 6.85 3.23 12.90
C GLU A 121 7.75 3.26 14.14
N TRP A 122 7.57 4.26 15.01
CA TRP A 122 8.36 4.44 16.22
C TRP A 122 7.68 3.84 17.46
N LEU A 123 6.48 3.28 17.33
CA LEU A 123 5.85 2.57 18.44
C LEU A 123 6.64 1.30 18.79
N ARG A 124 6.79 1.05 20.08
CA ARG A 124 7.45 -0.13 20.65
C ARG A 124 6.62 -0.70 21.80
N GLY A 125 6.66 -2.03 21.95
CA GLY A 125 6.07 -2.77 23.08
C GLY A 125 4.66 -2.29 23.47
N ASP A 126 4.54 -1.87 24.73
CA ASP A 126 3.27 -1.49 25.36
C ASP A 126 2.59 -0.27 24.73
N GLN A 127 3.35 0.64 24.11
CA GLN A 127 2.77 1.79 23.42
C GLN A 127 1.98 1.31 22.19
N ALA A 128 2.52 0.36 21.44
CA ALA A 128 1.83 -0.21 20.28
C ALA A 128 0.53 -0.92 20.71
N SER A 129 0.59 -1.72 21.78
CA SER A 129 -0.58 -2.41 22.34
C SER A 129 -1.64 -1.41 22.84
N THR A 130 -1.22 -0.35 23.52
CA THR A 130 -2.13 0.71 23.99
C THR A 130 -2.86 1.38 22.83
N VAL A 131 -2.13 1.74 21.78
CA VAL A 131 -2.71 2.35 20.57
C VAL A 131 -3.66 1.39 19.87
N LEU A 132 -3.29 0.11 19.73
CA LEU A 132 -4.14 -0.91 19.12
C LEU A 132 -5.46 -1.08 19.89
N GLU A 133 -5.41 -1.22 21.22
CA GLU A 133 -6.60 -1.42 22.03
C GLU A 133 -7.49 -0.17 22.06
N SER A 134 -6.88 1.02 22.06
CA SER A 134 -7.61 2.28 21.94
C SER A 134 -8.34 2.38 20.60
N LEU A 135 -7.67 1.99 19.51
CA LEU A 135 -8.26 1.97 18.18
C LEU A 135 -9.41 0.96 18.06
N LYS A 136 -9.23 -0.26 18.58
CA LYS A 136 -10.29 -1.28 18.62
C LYS A 136 -11.52 -0.81 19.38
N ARG A 137 -11.34 -0.18 20.54
CA ARG A 137 -12.45 0.37 21.35
C ARG A 137 -13.22 1.43 20.58
N TRP A 138 -12.52 2.34 19.90
CA TRP A 138 -13.18 3.35 19.08
C TRP A 138 -13.95 2.72 17.91
N HIS A 139 -13.31 1.80 17.17
CA HIS A 139 -13.96 1.09 16.07
C HIS A 139 -15.22 0.33 16.53
N MET A 140 -15.17 -0.36 17.67
CA MET A 140 -16.36 -1.02 18.25
C MET A 140 -17.48 -0.06 18.54
N ARG A 141 -17.19 1.11 19.10
CA ARG A 141 -18.21 2.13 19.38
C ARG A 141 -18.90 2.57 18.09
N CYS A 142 -18.13 2.89 17.04
CA CYS A 142 -18.68 3.27 15.74
C CYS A 142 -19.54 2.17 15.10
N MET A 143 -19.11 0.90 15.21
CA MET A 143 -19.91 -0.23 14.72
C MET A 143 -21.20 -0.43 15.53
N ARG A 144 -21.13 -0.29 16.86
CA ARG A 144 -22.27 -0.44 17.76
C ARG A 144 -23.33 0.64 17.55
N GLU A 145 -22.94 1.86 17.23
CA GLU A 145 -23.87 2.94 16.87
C GLU A 145 -24.71 2.61 15.62
N LYS A 146 -24.17 1.79 14.71
CA LYS A 146 -24.86 1.36 13.48
C LYS A 146 -25.57 0.01 13.60
N LEU A 147 -25.36 -0.74 14.69
CA LEU A 147 -25.97 -2.05 14.90
C LEU A 147 -27.26 -1.91 15.70
N PRO A 148 -28.33 -2.67 15.38
CA PRO A 148 -29.53 -2.71 16.21
C PRO A 148 -29.17 -3.23 17.60
N ALA A 149 -29.63 -2.54 18.65
CA ALA A 149 -29.25 -2.79 20.03
C ALA A 149 -29.45 -4.27 20.44
N LYS A 150 -28.37 -5.05 20.42
CA LYS A 150 -28.35 -6.44 20.89
C LYS A 150 -27.03 -6.73 21.61
N GLY A 151 -27.12 -6.83 22.94
CA GLY A 151 -26.12 -7.48 23.78
C GLY A 151 -24.94 -6.61 24.23
N TYR A 152 -24.90 -6.34 25.53
CA TYR A 152 -23.69 -5.86 26.21
C TYR A 152 -22.65 -7.00 26.28
N GLY A 153 -21.36 -6.69 26.09
CA GLY A 153 -20.27 -7.65 26.32
C GLY A 153 -19.64 -8.36 25.11
N LEU A 154 -19.92 -7.93 23.87
CA LEU A 154 -19.27 -8.54 22.70
C LEU A 154 -17.78 -8.18 22.60
N SER A 155 -16.95 -9.19 22.29
CA SER A 155 -15.53 -9.00 21.95
C SER A 155 -15.36 -8.18 20.67
N TYR A 156 -14.13 -7.73 20.40
CA TYR A 156 -13.80 -7.01 19.18
C TYR A 156 -14.10 -7.84 17.93
N GLU A 157 -13.70 -9.12 17.92
CA GLU A 157 -13.94 -10.01 16.78
C GLU A 157 -15.44 -10.20 16.54
N ARG A 158 -16.21 -10.46 17.61
CA ARG A 158 -17.67 -10.65 17.51
C ARG A 158 -18.38 -9.39 17.01
N THR A 159 -17.95 -8.21 17.47
CA THR A 159 -18.53 -6.94 17.00
C THR A 159 -18.24 -6.72 15.51
N CYS A 160 -17.01 -7.00 15.05
CA CYS A 160 -16.66 -6.93 13.63
C CYS A 160 -17.50 -7.90 12.77
N GLU A 161 -17.72 -9.12 13.25
CA GLU A 161 -18.49 -10.13 12.53
C GLU A 161 -19.95 -9.72 12.38
N GLN A 162 -20.58 -9.26 13.46
CA GLN A 162 -21.97 -8.78 13.45
C GLN A 162 -22.13 -7.58 12.53
N TYR A 163 -21.22 -6.60 12.61
CA TYR A 163 -21.24 -5.44 11.72
C TYR A 163 -21.12 -5.83 10.25
N ARG A 164 -20.26 -6.79 9.92
CA ARG A 164 -20.13 -7.31 8.56
C ARG A 164 -21.43 -7.94 8.08
N LYS A 165 -22.09 -8.77 8.90
CA LYS A 165 -23.38 -9.40 8.55
C LYS A 165 -24.51 -8.39 8.34
N HIS A 166 -24.45 -7.24 9.01
CA HIS A 166 -25.48 -6.19 8.90
C HIS A 166 -25.25 -5.21 7.74
N SER A 167 -24.01 -5.05 7.28
CA SER A 167 -23.65 -4.04 6.26
C SER A 167 -23.75 -4.54 4.81
N TYR A 168 -24.26 -5.76 4.59
CA TYR A 168 -24.55 -6.38 3.29
C TYR A 168 -26.05 -6.70 3.21
#